data_AF-A0A2E5EIL0-F1
#
_entry.id   AF-A0A2E5EIL0-F1
#
_cell.length_a   1.000
_cell.length_b   1.000
_cell.length_c   1.000
_cell.angle_alpha   90.00
_cell.angle_beta   90.00
_cell.angle_gamma   90.00
#
_symmetry.space_group_name_H-M   'P 1'
#
loop_
_entity.id
_entity.type
_entity.pdbx_description
1 polymer ?
#
loop_
_entity_poly.entity_id
_entity_poly.type
_entity_poly.pdbx_seq_one_letter_code
_entity_poly.pdbx_strand_id
1 'polypeptide(L)'
;MEVGLASLLKTCHSAGCEKTKAQPTRSKFTILRQLRNLIPAHLVPKLARECGVQEKSRSYTPWSHVVDMLYSQLTHAIGLNDVCDCLRLNSGPLSALRAATPPNPNKPISRDIE
;
A
#
# COMPACT_ATOMS: atom_id res chain seq x y z
N MET A 1 25.30 60.28 -9.75
CA MET A 1 24.39 60.30 -8.57
C MET A 1 23.12 59.60 -9.00
N GLU A 2 23.14 58.27 -9.06
CA GLU A 2 22.62 57.39 -7.99
C GLU A 2 21.16 57.74 -7.67
N VAL A 3 20.25 57.30 -8.53
CA VAL A 3 18.83 57.24 -8.23
C VAL A 3 18.43 55.77 -8.03
N GLY A 4 18.72 55.30 -6.81
CA GLY A 4 17.76 54.54 -6.01
C GLY A 4 17.35 53.19 -6.55
N LEU A 5 18.20 52.19 -6.33
CA LEU A 5 17.88 50.75 -6.30
C LEU A 5 16.94 50.40 -5.11
N ALA A 6 15.88 51.18 -4.89
CA ALA A 6 15.00 51.08 -3.71
C ALA A 6 13.58 50.60 -4.05
N SER A 7 13.38 49.95 -5.20
CA SER A 7 12.08 49.35 -5.58
C SER A 7 12.01 47.83 -5.37
N LEU A 8 13.02 47.23 -4.71
CA LEU A 8 13.16 45.77 -4.56
C LEU A 8 12.93 45.24 -3.14
N LEU A 9 12.14 45.96 -2.33
CA LEU A 9 11.64 45.46 -1.05
C LEU A 9 10.13 45.68 -0.98
N LYS A 10 9.39 44.96 -1.84
CA LYS A 10 8.00 44.64 -1.51
C LYS A 10 8.03 43.66 -0.35
N THR A 11 7.81 44.19 0.84
CA THR A 11 7.61 43.47 2.09
C THR A 11 6.55 42.38 1.88
N CYS A 12 6.97 41.12 1.86
CA CYS A 12 6.10 39.95 2.01
C CYS A 12 5.60 39.89 3.46
N HIS A 13 4.78 40.85 3.87
CA HIS A 13 4.02 40.76 5.12
C HIS A 13 2.57 40.46 4.77
N SER A 14 2.11 39.32 5.28
CA SER A 14 0.75 38.78 5.18
C SER A 14 0.42 37.96 3.93
N ALA A 15 1.20 36.91 3.67
CA ALA A 15 0.61 35.68 3.14
C ALA A 15 -0.01 34.94 4.32
N GLY A 16 -1.29 35.20 4.60
CA GLY A 16 -2.05 34.36 5.52
C GLY A 16 -1.97 32.91 5.04
N CYS A 17 -1.35 32.05 5.85
CA CYS A 17 -1.45 30.60 5.67
C CYS A 17 -2.90 30.22 5.98
N GLU A 18 -3.78 30.35 4.98
CA GLU A 18 -5.11 29.77 5.04
C GLU A 18 -4.91 28.26 5.12
N LYS A 19 -4.98 27.73 6.34
CA LYS A 19 -5.00 26.29 6.58
C LYS A 19 -6.34 25.79 6.04
N THR A 20 -6.40 25.56 4.73
CA THR A 20 -7.48 24.77 4.14
C THR A 20 -7.54 23.48 4.95
N LYS A 21 -8.66 23.19 5.61
CA LYS A 21 -8.86 21.92 6.30
C LYS A 21 -8.75 20.83 5.25
N ALA A 22 -7.55 20.29 5.08
CA ALA A 22 -7.29 19.20 4.16
C ALA A 22 -8.19 18.05 4.64
N GLN A 23 -9.23 17.75 3.87
CA GLN A 23 -10.05 16.59 4.15
C GLN A 23 -9.10 15.40 4.12
N PRO A 24 -9.01 14.61 5.20
CA PRO A 24 -8.13 13.45 5.21
C PRO A 24 -8.49 12.59 4.01
N THR A 25 -7.50 12.17 3.25
CA THR A 25 -7.72 11.38 2.03
C THR A 25 -8.64 10.21 2.37
N ARG A 26 -9.75 10.08 1.64
CA ARG A 26 -10.88 9.17 1.91
C ARG A 26 -10.48 7.70 2.15
N SER A 27 -9.27 7.29 1.77
CA SER A 27 -8.80 5.91 1.83
C SER A 27 -7.55 5.74 2.70
N LYS A 28 -7.65 4.83 3.68
CA LYS A 28 -6.54 4.34 4.52
C LYS A 28 -5.47 3.55 3.72
N PHE A 29 -5.79 3.14 2.48
CA PHE A 29 -4.89 2.35 1.62
C PHE A 29 -4.04 3.18 0.66
N THR A 30 -3.99 4.50 0.84
CA THR A 30 -3.20 5.40 -0.03
C THR A 30 -1.71 5.10 0.03
N ILE A 31 -1.17 4.88 1.24
CA ILE A 31 0.23 4.51 1.46
C ILE A 31 0.53 3.13 0.87
N LEU A 32 -0.32 2.13 1.13
CA LEU A 32 -0.15 0.79 0.55
C LEU A 32 -0.17 0.84 -0.98
N ARG A 33 -1.05 1.66 -1.58
CA ARG A 33 -1.12 1.83 -3.03
C ARG A 33 0.11 2.54 -3.61
N GLN A 34 0.64 3.54 -2.91
CA GLN A 34 1.89 4.21 -3.28
C GLN A 34 3.06 3.23 -3.22
N LEU A 35 3.19 2.48 -2.13
CA LEU A 35 4.24 1.47 -1.95
C LEU A 35 4.15 0.37 -3.02
N ARG A 36 2.93 -0.08 -3.31
CA ARG A 36 2.67 -1.04 -4.38
C ARG A 36 3.16 -0.55 -5.75
N ASN A 37 3.02 0.74 -6.04
CA ASN A 37 3.45 1.30 -7.32
C ASN A 37 4.98 1.36 -7.48
N LEU A 38 5.72 1.39 -6.36
CA LEU A 38 7.18 1.32 -6.37
C LEU A 38 7.67 -0.09 -6.76
N ILE A 39 6.86 -1.13 -6.54
CA ILE A 39 7.22 -2.51 -6.82
C ILE A 39 6.86 -2.87 -8.28
N PRO A 40 7.84 -3.18 -9.15
CA PRO A 40 7.58 -3.59 -10.52
C PRO A 40 6.73 -4.85 -10.61
N ALA A 41 5.87 -4.93 -11.62
CA ALA A 41 4.90 -6.02 -11.78
C ALA A 41 5.51 -7.41 -11.90
N HIS A 42 6.64 -7.48 -12.59
CA HIS A 42 7.32 -8.72 -12.96
C HIS A 42 8.29 -9.21 -11.88
N LEU A 43 8.63 -8.36 -10.91
CA LEU A 43 9.62 -8.68 -9.88
C LEU A 43 9.13 -9.79 -8.95
N VAL A 44 7.90 -9.68 -8.45
CA VAL A 44 7.32 -10.65 -7.52
C VAL A 44 7.17 -12.04 -8.15
N PRO A 45 6.61 -12.19 -9.37
CA PRO A 45 6.57 -13.48 -10.04
C PRO A 45 7.95 -14.07 -10.37
N LYS A 46 8.93 -13.22 -10.73
CA LYS A 46 10.30 -13.67 -11.01
C LYS A 46 10.95 -14.26 -9.76
N LEU A 47 10.91 -13.53 -8.65
CA LEU A 47 11.44 -14.00 -7.36
C LEU A 47 10.68 -15.23 -6.84
N ALA A 48 9.37 -15.29 -7.03
CA ALA A 48 8.58 -16.45 -6.63
C ALA A 48 9.00 -17.75 -7.35
N ARG A 49 9.43 -17.64 -8.62
CA ARG A 49 9.98 -18.76 -9.39
C ARG A 49 11.39 -19.11 -8.96
N GLU A 50 12.26 -18.11 -8.78
CA GLU A 50 13.65 -18.32 -8.34
C GLU A 50 13.74 -18.95 -6.95
N CYS A 51 12.87 -18.56 -6.01
CA CYS A 51 12.83 -19.09 -4.65
C CYS A 51 11.97 -20.37 -4.49
N GLY A 52 11.32 -20.87 -5.55
CA GLY A 52 10.41 -22.02 -5.47
C GLY A 52 9.15 -21.77 -4.62
N VAL A 53 8.82 -20.51 -4.32
CA VAL A 53 7.62 -20.15 -3.54
C VAL A 53 6.35 -20.36 -4.36
N GLN A 54 6.45 -20.26 -5.68
CA GLN A 54 5.34 -20.54 -6.59
C GLN A 54 4.79 -21.97 -6.42
N GLU A 55 5.66 -22.95 -6.18
CA GLU A 55 5.26 -24.36 -5.96
C GLU A 55 4.63 -24.57 -4.57
N LYS A 56 5.02 -23.75 -3.58
CA LYS A 56 4.44 -23.78 -2.22
C LYS A 56 3.09 -23.06 -2.15
N SER A 57 2.85 -22.14 -3.09
CA SER A 57 1.63 -21.36 -3.21
C SER A 57 0.50 -22.20 -3.83
N ARG A 58 -0.24 -22.96 -3.01
CA ARG A 58 -1.38 -23.77 -3.49
C ARG A 58 -2.52 -22.92 -4.06
N SER A 59 -3.02 -21.98 -3.27
CA SER A 59 -4.20 -21.17 -3.62
C SER A 59 -4.03 -19.69 -3.34
N TYR A 60 -2.88 -19.33 -2.79
CA TYR A 60 -2.62 -17.99 -2.30
C TYR A 60 -1.46 -17.38 -3.07
N THR A 61 -1.77 -16.49 -4.01
CA THR A 61 -0.75 -16.00 -4.95
C THR A 61 0.39 -15.31 -4.19
N PRO A 62 1.64 -15.44 -4.66
CA PRO A 62 2.76 -14.74 -4.04
C PRO A 62 2.57 -13.22 -4.00
N TRP A 63 1.83 -12.67 -4.98
CA TRP A 63 1.44 -11.26 -5.00
C TRP A 63 0.54 -10.88 -3.81
N SER A 64 -0.55 -11.62 -3.60
CA SER A 64 -1.45 -11.39 -2.46
C SER A 64 -0.70 -11.49 -1.14
N HIS A 65 0.23 -12.43 -1.02
CA HIS A 65 1.06 -12.60 0.17
C HIS A 65 1.97 -11.40 0.46
N VAL A 66 2.61 -10.83 -0.56
CA VAL A 66 3.41 -9.61 -0.38
C VAL A 66 2.52 -8.45 0.07
N VAL A 67 1.32 -8.30 -0.51
CA VAL A 67 0.38 -7.24 -0.14
C VAL A 67 -0.07 -7.37 1.32
N ASP A 68 -0.33 -8.57 1.81
CA ASP A 68 -0.67 -8.81 3.21
C ASP A 68 0.47 -8.46 4.17
N MET A 69 1.70 -8.85 3.81
CA MET A 69 2.87 -8.55 4.61
C MET A 69 3.09 -7.04 4.69
N LEU A 70 2.99 -6.34 3.57
CA LEU A 70 3.06 -4.88 3.56
C LEU A 70 1.95 -4.25 4.40
N TYR A 71 0.72 -4.78 4.31
CA TYR A 71 -0.40 -4.31 5.12
C TYR A 71 -0.15 -4.51 6.62
N SER A 72 0.29 -5.70 7.02
CA SER A 72 0.58 -6.05 8.42
C SER A 72 1.64 -5.12 9.03
N GLN A 73 2.70 -4.80 8.28
CA GLN A 73 3.72 -3.86 8.74
C GLN A 73 3.18 -2.42 8.88
N LEU A 74 2.32 -1.98 7.94
CA LEU A 74 1.76 -0.62 7.97
C LEU A 74 0.73 -0.42 9.08
N THR A 75 -0.01 -1.47 9.46
CA THR A 75 -1.06 -1.37 10.48
C THR A 75 -0.63 -1.91 11.84
N HIS A 76 0.62 -2.36 11.98
CA HIS A 76 1.11 -3.05 13.18
C HIS A 76 0.17 -4.17 13.66
N ALA A 77 -0.36 -4.95 12.70
CA ALA A 77 -1.28 -6.03 13.01
C ALA A 77 -0.56 -7.12 13.83
N ILE A 78 -1.10 -7.46 15.00
CA ILE A 78 -0.48 -8.39 15.97
C ILE A 78 -0.68 -9.85 15.54
N GLY A 79 -1.65 -10.15 14.67
CA GLY A 79 -1.94 -11.51 14.25
C GLY A 79 -2.58 -11.62 12.87
N LEU A 80 -2.50 -12.84 12.30
CA LEU A 80 -3.06 -13.14 10.98
C LEU A 80 -4.58 -12.90 10.95
N ASN A 81 -5.31 -13.17 12.03
CA ASN A 81 -6.76 -12.97 12.08
C ASN A 81 -7.14 -11.49 11.89
N ASP A 82 -6.41 -10.56 12.53
CA ASP A 82 -6.63 -9.12 12.39
C ASP A 82 -6.38 -8.65 10.95
N VAL A 83 -5.31 -9.16 10.33
CA VAL A 83 -5.02 -8.93 8.91
C VAL A 83 -6.15 -9.46 8.02
N CYS A 84 -6.56 -10.72 8.21
CA CYS A 84 -7.62 -11.34 7.41
C CYS A 84 -8.94 -10.55 7.51
N ASP A 85 -9.36 -10.17 8.71
CA ASP A 85 -10.61 -9.46 8.93
C ASP A 85 -10.55 -8.04 8.38
N CYS A 86 -9.47 -7.31 8.64
CA CYS A 86 -9.28 -5.99 8.08
C CYS A 86 -9.26 -6.00 6.55
N LEU A 87 -8.60 -6.98 5.94
CA LEU A 87 -8.54 -7.09 4.49
C LEU A 87 -9.89 -7.52 3.91
N ARG A 88 -10.63 -8.43 4.56
CA ARG A 88 -11.99 -8.80 4.13
C ARG A 88 -12.96 -7.63 4.17
N LEU A 89 -12.90 -6.82 5.24
CA LEU A 89 -13.70 -5.60 5.37
C LEU A 89 -13.38 -4.56 4.28
N ASN A 90 -12.16 -4.60 3.72
CA ASN A 90 -11.68 -3.69 2.68
C ASN A 90 -11.42 -4.38 1.33
N SER A 91 -12.16 -5.46 1.05
CA SER A 91 -12.02 -6.28 -0.18
C SER A 91 -12.19 -5.50 -1.48
N GLY A 92 -13.08 -4.50 -1.50
CA GLY A 92 -13.25 -3.59 -2.64
C GLY A 92 -11.98 -2.81 -2.98
N PRO A 93 -11.45 -1.98 -2.06
CA PRO A 93 -10.17 -1.29 -2.23
C PRO A 93 -8.98 -2.22 -2.55
N LEU A 94 -8.95 -3.44 -2.01
CA LEU A 94 -7.90 -4.43 -2.27
C LEU A 94 -7.92 -4.97 -3.70
N SER A 95 -9.11 -5.14 -4.27
CA SER A 95 -9.25 -5.59 -5.66
C SER A 95 -8.57 -4.60 -6.64
N ALA A 96 -8.53 -3.31 -6.29
CA ALA A 96 -7.81 -2.28 -7.02
C ALA A 96 -6.27 -2.37 -6.88
N LEU A 97 -5.74 -3.21 -5.99
CA LEU A 97 -4.32 -3.47 -5.78
C LEU A 97 -3.85 -4.69 -6.61
N ARG A 98 -4.11 -4.65 -7.93
CA ARG A 98 -3.78 -5.72 -8.90
C ARG A 98 -4.43 -7.05 -8.48
N ALA A 99 -5.74 -7.01 -8.20
CA ALA A 99 -6.53 -8.19 -7.83
C ALA A 99 -5.94 -8.99 -6.66
N ALA A 100 -5.37 -8.32 -5.67
CA ALA A 100 -4.93 -8.97 -4.45
C ALA A 100 -6.15 -9.52 -3.70
N THR A 101 -6.10 -10.80 -3.36
CA THR A 101 -7.15 -11.51 -2.63
C THR A 101 -6.77 -11.58 -1.15
N PRO A 102 -7.67 -11.31 -0.20
CA PRO A 102 -7.36 -11.47 1.22
C PRO A 102 -7.05 -12.93 1.57
N PRO A 103 -6.19 -13.17 2.58
CA PRO A 103 -5.90 -14.50 3.10
C PRO A 103 -7.14 -15.03 3.85
N ASN A 104 -7.36 -16.36 3.77
CA ASN A 104 -8.39 -17.04 4.56
C ASN A 104 -7.70 -17.99 5.55
N PRO A 105 -7.80 -17.74 6.87
CA PRO A 105 -7.12 -18.53 7.89
C PRO A 105 -7.72 -19.94 8.03
N ASN A 106 -8.94 -20.15 7.54
CA ASN A 106 -9.67 -21.42 7.68
C ASN A 106 -9.81 -22.18 6.36
N LYS A 107 -8.98 -21.89 5.35
CA LYS A 107 -9.02 -22.69 4.13
C LYS A 107 -8.51 -24.10 4.48
N PRO A 108 -9.32 -25.16 4.31
CA PRO A 108 -8.84 -26.51 4.54
C PRO A 108 -7.61 -26.73 3.65
N ILE A 109 -6.53 -27.25 4.25
CA ILE A 109 -5.37 -27.73 3.53
C ILE A 109 -5.88 -28.91 2.70
N SER A 110 -6.32 -28.65 1.46
CA SER A 110 -6.68 -29.73 0.55
C SER A 110 -5.38 -30.46 0.26
N ARG A 111 -5.21 -31.62 0.92
CA ARG A 111 -4.11 -32.57 0.70
C ARG A 111 -4.32 -33.21 -0.68
N ASP A 112 -4.14 -32.40 -1.71
CA ASP A 112 -3.92 -32.84 -3.07
C ASP A 112 -2.38 -32.71 -3.25
N ILE A 113 -1.54 -33.71 -3.51
CA ILE A 113 -1.64 -35.13 -3.90
C ILE A 113 -0.35 -35.83 -3.35
N GLU A 114 -0.40 -37.16 -3.33
CA GLU A 114 0.70 -38.14 -3.53
C GLU A 114 1.94 -37.64 -4.29
#